data_AF-A0A7S3K3X0-F1
#
_entry.id   AF-A0A7S3K3X0-F1
#
_cell.length_a   1.000
_cell.length_b   1.000
_cell.length_c   1.000
_cell.angle_alpha   90.00
_cell.angle_beta   90.00
_cell.angle_gamma   90.00
#
_symmetry.space_group_name_H-M   'P 1'
#
loop_
_entity.id
_entity.type
_entity.pdbx_description
1 polymer ?
#
loop_
_entity_poly.entity_id
_entity_poly.type
_entity_poly.pdbx_seq_one_letter_code
_entity_poly.pdbx_strand_id
1 'polypeptide(L)'
;KNRTSPHTRTKFFLEKKRMILKVVAILVNLGSASKVQTSKIVSVSPRISSQFSSKMHLALRVSQLLFDPVGRGRHPSRPLNEEKRPWLDPMMATHAAFVPAIVVASRAGMVDLAALQSLLLSLSTVYHYTREVPGPLAQFEGTVAKALFIYGLAQLIFNAPANADFTLYATEIACAAGTVGTFLITNIWPHLYERYHPLGLHIIPGFWSFFVASYHSSLCRFPSLIN
;
A
#
# COMPACT_ATOMS: atom_id res chain seq x y z
N LYS A 1 6.72 9.53 38.13
CA LYS A 1 6.29 10.25 36.90
C LYS A 1 7.53 10.84 36.22
N ASN A 2 8.20 10.07 35.36
CA ASN A 2 9.37 10.55 34.61
C ASN A 2 8.89 11.34 33.40
N ARG A 3 8.84 12.68 33.52
CA ARG A 3 8.66 13.57 32.37
C ARG A 3 9.95 13.54 31.55
N THR A 4 9.94 12.82 30.44
CA THR A 4 11.00 12.93 29.43
C THR A 4 11.06 14.38 28.95
N SER A 5 12.28 14.93 28.89
CA SER A 5 12.51 16.33 28.52
C SER A 5 11.93 16.61 27.11
N PRO A 6 11.30 17.77 26.89
CA PRO A 6 10.76 18.17 25.59
C PRO A 6 11.78 18.02 24.45
N HIS A 7 13.06 18.18 24.76
CA HIS A 7 14.15 18.11 23.80
C HIS A 7 14.37 16.71 23.22
N THR A 8 14.09 15.65 24.01
CA THR A 8 14.25 14.25 23.59
C THR A 8 13.15 13.84 22.60
N ARG A 9 11.93 14.36 22.76
CA ARG A 9 10.81 14.13 21.82
C ARG A 9 11.10 14.70 20.43
N THR A 10 11.62 15.91 20.35
CA THR A 10 11.92 16.57 19.07
C THR A 10 13.02 15.86 18.30
N LYS A 11 14.08 15.40 19.00
CA LYS A 11 15.18 14.66 18.37
C LYS A 11 14.72 13.30 17.83
N PHE A 12 13.89 12.58 18.60
CA PHE A 12 13.29 11.32 18.16
C PHE A 12 12.43 11.49 16.92
N PHE A 13 11.59 12.54 16.87
CA PHE A 13 10.74 12.82 15.71
C PHE A 13 11.54 13.16 14.45
N LEU A 14 12.64 13.93 14.60
CA LEU A 14 13.54 14.30 13.49
C LEU A 14 14.33 13.11 12.94
N GLU A 15 14.87 12.23 13.80
CA GLU A 15 15.57 11.02 13.37
C GLU A 15 14.64 10.04 12.65
N LYS A 16 13.40 9.94 13.14
CA LYS A 16 12.35 9.13 12.55
C LYS A 16 11.91 9.65 11.18
N LYS A 17 11.70 10.96 11.04
CA LYS A 17 11.44 11.62 9.76
C LYS A 17 12.59 11.39 8.77
N ARG A 18 13.85 11.47 9.23
CA ARG A 18 15.04 11.16 8.40
C ARG A 18 15.06 9.69 7.96
N MET A 19 14.74 8.75 8.84
CA MET A 19 14.71 7.31 8.51
C MET A 19 13.65 7.01 7.46
N ILE A 20 12.45 7.53 7.63
CA ILE A 20 11.37 7.40 6.66
C ILE A 20 11.76 8.02 5.31
N LEU A 21 12.30 9.25 5.31
CA LEU A 21 12.76 9.90 4.09
C LEU A 21 13.87 9.10 3.40
N LYS A 22 14.75 8.44 4.15
CA LYS A 22 15.74 7.51 3.58
C LYS A 22 15.06 6.30 2.94
N VAL A 23 14.06 5.69 3.59
CA VAL A 23 13.31 4.56 3.01
C VAL A 23 12.57 5.00 1.74
N VAL A 24 11.87 6.13 1.76
CA VAL A 24 11.17 6.68 0.60
C VAL A 24 12.16 7.03 -0.52
N ALA A 25 13.27 7.69 -0.21
CA ALA A 25 14.31 8.01 -1.18
C ALA A 25 14.96 6.76 -1.78
N ILE A 26 15.13 5.68 -1.00
CA ILE A 26 15.58 4.38 -1.49
C ILE A 26 14.55 3.82 -2.48
N LEU A 27 13.27 3.81 -2.12
CA LEU A 27 12.19 3.32 -2.99
C LEU A 27 12.06 4.15 -4.29
N VAL A 28 12.19 5.47 -4.22
CA VAL A 28 12.15 6.38 -5.38
C VAL A 28 13.40 6.24 -6.26
N ASN A 29 14.60 6.17 -5.68
CA ASN A 29 15.84 6.00 -6.45
C ASN A 29 15.96 4.61 -7.09
N LEU A 30 15.39 3.57 -6.47
CA LEU A 30 15.24 2.25 -7.11
C LEU A 30 14.30 2.29 -8.32
N GLY A 31 13.35 3.24 -8.36
CA GLY A 31 12.54 3.55 -9.54
C GLY A 31 13.32 4.25 -10.66
N SER A 32 14.15 5.24 -10.30
CA SER A 32 14.92 6.04 -11.26
C SER A 32 16.13 5.31 -11.87
N ALA A 33 16.81 4.46 -11.11
CA ALA A 33 17.94 3.66 -11.61
C ALA A 33 17.52 2.64 -12.68
N SER A 34 16.25 2.21 -12.70
CA SER A 34 15.71 1.31 -13.72
C SER A 34 15.65 1.93 -15.12
N LYS A 35 15.76 3.27 -15.27
CA LYS A 35 15.70 3.95 -16.58
C LYS A 35 17.07 4.24 -17.20
N VAL A 36 18.18 4.06 -16.48
CA VAL A 36 19.49 4.62 -16.91
C VAL A 36 20.54 3.56 -17.32
N GLN A 37 20.30 2.26 -17.10
CA GLN A 37 21.37 1.26 -17.28
C GLN A 37 21.13 0.30 -18.44
N THR A 38 21.11 0.83 -19.67
CA THR A 38 21.21 0.05 -20.92
C THR A 38 22.50 0.28 -21.72
N SER A 39 23.51 0.96 -21.18
CA SER A 39 24.78 1.11 -21.92
C SER A 39 26.02 1.11 -21.02
N LYS A 40 26.85 0.08 -21.22
CA LYS A 40 28.26 -0.16 -20.78
C LYS A 40 28.42 -1.28 -19.75
N ILE A 41 28.63 -2.49 -20.26
CA ILE A 41 29.13 -3.64 -19.51
C ILE A 41 30.67 -3.59 -19.56
N VAL A 42 31.29 -3.31 -18.41
CA VAL A 42 32.72 -3.55 -18.15
C VAL A 42 32.86 -4.99 -17.65
N SER A 43 33.86 -5.71 -18.16
CA SER A 43 34.11 -7.12 -17.83
C SER A 43 34.53 -7.29 -16.37
N VAL A 44 33.61 -7.82 -15.54
CA VAL A 44 33.88 -8.21 -14.15
C VAL A 44 33.74 -9.72 -14.01
N SER A 45 34.61 -10.32 -13.19
CA SER A 45 34.75 -11.76 -12.91
C SER A 45 33.41 -12.55 -12.82
N PRO A 46 33.30 -13.73 -13.46
CA PRO A 46 32.03 -14.45 -13.66
C PRO A 46 31.35 -14.97 -12.38
N ARG A 47 32.09 -15.07 -11.26
CA ARG A 47 31.51 -15.52 -9.98
C ARG A 47 30.81 -14.39 -9.22
N ILE A 48 31.26 -13.15 -9.39
CA ILE A 48 30.63 -11.94 -8.82
C ILE A 48 29.46 -11.50 -9.72
N SER A 49 29.57 -11.71 -11.05
CA SER A 49 28.52 -11.32 -12.00
C SER A 49 27.20 -12.08 -11.80
N SER A 50 27.22 -13.36 -11.42
CA SER A 50 26.00 -14.17 -11.26
C SER A 50 25.16 -13.78 -10.03
N GLN A 51 25.78 -13.52 -8.88
CA GLN A 51 25.07 -13.05 -7.68
C GLN A 51 24.65 -11.58 -7.76
N PHE A 52 25.45 -10.73 -8.41
CA PHE A 52 25.08 -9.33 -8.62
C PHE A 52 23.92 -9.19 -9.61
N SER A 53 23.93 -10.03 -10.66
CA SER A 53 22.84 -10.14 -11.65
C SER A 53 21.52 -10.57 -11.01
N SER A 54 21.51 -11.58 -10.12
CA SER A 54 20.27 -12.06 -9.50
C SER A 54 19.61 -11.03 -8.56
N LYS A 55 20.42 -10.28 -7.79
CA LYS A 55 19.92 -9.20 -6.91
C LYS A 55 19.42 -7.99 -7.71
N MET A 56 20.14 -7.56 -8.76
CA MET A 56 19.68 -6.50 -9.66
C MET A 56 18.38 -6.89 -10.37
N HIS A 57 18.28 -8.13 -10.84
CA HIS A 57 17.09 -8.63 -11.49
C HIS A 57 15.87 -8.65 -10.55
N LEU A 58 16.07 -9.03 -9.27
CA LEU A 58 15.01 -8.95 -8.27
C LEU A 58 14.59 -7.50 -8.00
N ALA A 59 15.54 -6.58 -7.83
CA ALA A 59 15.25 -5.17 -7.57
C ALA A 59 14.50 -4.50 -8.73
N LEU A 60 14.90 -4.77 -9.97
CA LEU A 60 14.20 -4.30 -11.16
C LEU A 60 12.78 -4.87 -11.25
N ARG A 61 12.61 -6.16 -10.94
CA ARG A 61 11.30 -6.81 -10.93
C ARG A 61 10.38 -6.22 -9.85
N VAL A 62 10.91 -5.95 -8.65
CA VAL A 62 10.16 -5.29 -7.57
C VAL A 62 9.75 -3.87 -7.98
N SER A 63 10.67 -3.11 -8.58
CA SER A 63 10.38 -1.76 -9.09
C SER A 63 9.27 -1.80 -10.14
N GLN A 64 9.39 -2.67 -11.14
CA GLN A 64 8.36 -2.88 -12.16
C GLN A 64 7.01 -3.23 -11.55
N LEU A 65 6.96 -4.10 -10.53
CA LEU A 65 5.73 -4.48 -9.85
C LEU A 65 5.08 -3.31 -9.09
N LEU A 66 5.87 -2.48 -8.40
CA LEU A 66 5.35 -1.32 -7.66
C LEU A 66 4.75 -0.26 -8.60
N PHE A 67 5.30 -0.14 -9.81
CA PHE A 67 4.83 0.81 -10.83
C PHE A 67 3.88 0.20 -11.86
N ASP A 68 3.64 -1.12 -11.83
CA ASP A 68 2.65 -1.77 -12.69
C ASP A 68 1.24 -1.45 -12.15
N PRO A 69 0.37 -0.79 -12.94
CA PRO A 69 -0.97 -0.43 -12.49
C PRO A 69 -1.82 -1.64 -12.10
N VAL A 70 -1.57 -2.82 -12.68
CA VAL A 70 -2.45 -3.99 -12.56
C VAL A 70 -2.02 -4.96 -11.46
N GLY A 71 -0.71 -5.15 -11.24
CA GLY A 71 -0.22 -6.25 -10.38
C GLY A 71 -0.58 -7.62 -10.99
N ARG A 72 0.39 -8.52 -11.14
CA ARG A 72 0.22 -9.76 -11.93
C ARG A 72 -0.34 -10.91 -11.11
N GLY A 73 -1.19 -10.60 -10.12
CA GLY A 73 -1.61 -11.52 -9.05
C GLY A 73 -2.22 -12.84 -9.50
N ARG A 74 -2.72 -12.93 -10.74
CA ARG A 74 -3.20 -14.20 -11.32
C ARG A 74 -2.75 -14.38 -12.77
N HIS A 75 -2.48 -15.63 -13.12
CA HIS A 75 -2.01 -16.07 -14.43
C HIS A 75 -2.95 -15.60 -15.56
N PRO A 76 -2.45 -15.19 -16.75
CA PRO A 76 -3.25 -14.58 -17.81
C PRO A 76 -4.25 -15.50 -18.54
N SER A 77 -4.47 -16.73 -18.07
CA SER A 77 -4.99 -17.82 -18.91
C SER A 77 -6.31 -18.41 -18.43
N ARG A 78 -7.09 -17.70 -17.62
CA ARG A 78 -8.47 -18.13 -17.31
C ARG A 78 -9.44 -17.65 -18.39
N PRO A 79 -10.26 -18.54 -18.96
CA PRO A 79 -11.22 -18.16 -19.99
C PRO A 79 -12.25 -17.17 -19.43
N LEU A 80 -12.64 -16.20 -20.25
CA LEU A 80 -13.62 -15.13 -19.93
C LEU A 80 -15.01 -15.63 -19.51
N ASN A 81 -15.26 -16.94 -19.57
CA ASN A 81 -16.53 -17.58 -19.25
C ASN A 81 -16.56 -18.19 -17.82
N GLU A 82 -15.63 -17.85 -16.93
CA GLU A 82 -15.73 -18.30 -15.53
C GLU A 82 -16.90 -17.62 -14.81
N GLU A 83 -17.66 -18.46 -14.09
CA GLU A 83 -18.75 -18.06 -13.21
C GLU A 83 -18.30 -17.01 -12.18
N LYS A 84 -19.15 -16.02 -11.93
CA LYS A 84 -18.89 -14.93 -10.98
C LYS A 84 -18.52 -15.47 -9.60
N ARG A 85 -17.65 -14.78 -8.86
CA ARG A 85 -17.21 -15.27 -7.54
C ARG A 85 -18.40 -15.20 -6.54
N PRO A 86 -18.64 -16.25 -5.71
CA PRO A 86 -19.67 -16.20 -4.67
C PRO A 86 -19.40 -15.08 -3.64
N TRP A 87 -20.46 -14.45 -3.13
CA TRP A 87 -20.33 -13.35 -2.15
C TRP A 87 -19.67 -13.74 -0.83
N LEU A 88 -19.81 -15.00 -0.41
CA LEU A 88 -19.20 -15.52 0.83
C LEU A 88 -17.78 -16.04 0.64
N ASP A 89 -17.24 -15.96 -0.58
CA ASP A 89 -15.84 -16.27 -0.82
C ASP A 89 -14.94 -15.33 0.01
N PRO A 90 -13.86 -15.82 0.64
CA PRO A 90 -12.98 -14.97 1.46
C PRO A 90 -12.44 -13.74 0.72
N MET A 91 -12.16 -13.84 -0.58
CA MET A 91 -11.74 -12.69 -1.40
C MET A 91 -12.82 -11.61 -1.44
N MET A 92 -14.09 -12.00 -1.53
CA MET A 92 -15.22 -11.07 -1.51
C MET A 92 -15.52 -10.56 -0.10
N ALA A 93 -15.74 -11.47 0.85
CA ALA A 93 -16.24 -11.14 2.19
C ALA A 93 -15.30 -10.22 2.98
N THR A 94 -13.98 -10.36 2.79
CA THR A 94 -12.98 -9.56 3.54
C THR A 94 -12.95 -8.08 3.16
N HIS A 95 -13.58 -7.67 2.06
CA HIS A 95 -13.81 -6.26 1.73
C HIS A 95 -14.63 -5.52 2.81
N ALA A 96 -15.42 -6.24 3.61
CA ALA A 96 -16.14 -5.67 4.74
C ALA A 96 -15.21 -4.98 5.75
N ALA A 97 -13.91 -5.33 5.78
CA ALA A 97 -12.92 -4.67 6.63
C ALA A 97 -12.76 -3.16 6.36
N PHE A 98 -13.15 -2.67 5.18
CA PHE A 98 -13.10 -1.24 4.85
C PHE A 98 -14.29 -0.45 5.42
N VAL A 99 -15.43 -1.11 5.71
CA VAL A 99 -16.67 -0.44 6.11
C VAL A 99 -16.54 0.37 7.41
N PRO A 100 -15.93 -0.15 8.50
CA PRO A 100 -15.76 0.62 9.73
C PRO A 100 -14.96 1.92 9.51
N ALA A 101 -13.90 1.85 8.70
CA ALA A 101 -13.06 3.00 8.39
C ALA A 101 -13.85 4.09 7.62
N ILE A 102 -14.66 3.69 6.63
CA ILE A 102 -15.52 4.62 5.87
C ILE A 102 -16.51 5.33 6.80
N VAL A 103 -17.17 4.58 7.70
CA VAL A 103 -18.13 5.15 8.65
C VAL A 103 -17.47 6.14 9.60
N VAL A 104 -16.31 5.78 10.17
CA VAL A 104 -15.57 6.67 11.08
C VAL A 104 -15.06 7.90 10.35
N ALA A 105 -14.45 7.74 9.17
CA ALA A 105 -13.94 8.85 8.36
C ALA A 105 -15.05 9.84 7.99
N SER A 106 -16.22 9.33 7.59
CA SER A 106 -17.38 10.17 7.27
C SER A 106 -17.85 10.98 8.47
N ARG A 107 -17.93 10.37 9.66
CA ARG A 107 -18.32 11.04 10.91
C ARG A 107 -17.28 12.06 11.38
N ALA A 108 -16.00 11.78 11.13
CA ALA A 108 -14.89 12.67 11.46
C ALA A 108 -14.70 13.82 10.44
N GLY A 109 -15.51 13.89 9.38
CA GLY A 109 -15.36 14.90 8.32
C GLY A 109 -14.14 14.68 7.41
N MET A 110 -13.54 13.49 7.43
CA MET A 110 -12.44 13.10 6.54
C MET A 110 -12.99 12.66 5.17
N VAL A 111 -13.57 13.61 4.45
CA VAL A 111 -14.25 13.37 3.16
C VAL A 111 -13.31 12.75 2.12
N ASP A 112 -12.03 13.15 2.13
CA ASP A 112 -10.98 12.61 1.26
C ASP A 112 -10.79 11.10 1.47
N LEU A 113 -10.60 10.67 2.73
CA LEU A 113 -10.43 9.25 3.05
C LEU A 113 -11.72 8.46 2.78
N ALA A 114 -12.88 8.98 3.20
CA ALA A 114 -14.16 8.31 3.01
C ALA A 114 -14.48 8.10 1.52
N ALA A 115 -14.27 9.11 0.68
CA ALA A 115 -14.49 9.01 -0.76
C ALA A 115 -13.52 8.03 -1.42
N LEU A 116 -12.22 8.13 -1.09
CA LEU A 116 -11.20 7.27 -1.67
C LEU A 116 -11.42 5.79 -1.31
N GLN A 117 -11.78 5.50 -0.06
CA GLN A 117 -12.11 4.14 0.37
C GLN A 117 -13.41 3.62 -0.23
N SER A 118 -14.45 4.46 -0.32
CA SER A 118 -15.73 4.05 -0.92
C SER A 118 -15.57 3.71 -2.41
N LEU A 119 -14.75 4.50 -3.11
CA LEU A 119 -14.39 4.23 -4.50
C LEU A 119 -13.60 2.93 -4.62
N LEU A 120 -12.56 2.73 -3.78
CA LEU A 120 -11.79 1.48 -3.78
C LEU A 120 -12.68 0.27 -3.50
N LEU A 121 -13.49 0.32 -2.44
CA LEU A 121 -14.38 -0.76 -2.05
C LEU A 121 -15.31 -1.17 -3.21
N SER A 122 -15.89 -0.17 -3.89
CA SER A 122 -16.77 -0.41 -5.04
C SER A 122 -16.04 -1.07 -6.20
N LEU A 123 -14.88 -0.52 -6.60
CA LEU A 123 -14.09 -1.04 -7.72
C LEU A 123 -13.53 -2.43 -7.43
N SER A 124 -12.97 -2.62 -6.25
CA SER A 124 -12.32 -3.87 -5.83
C SER A 124 -13.35 -4.99 -5.68
N THR A 125 -14.54 -4.69 -5.12
CA THR A 125 -15.65 -5.66 -5.09
C THR A 125 -16.05 -6.10 -6.50
N VAL A 126 -16.24 -5.18 -7.44
CA VAL A 126 -16.61 -5.53 -8.83
C VAL A 126 -15.49 -6.31 -9.51
N TYR A 127 -14.24 -5.90 -9.33
CA TYR A 127 -13.07 -6.56 -9.89
C TYR A 127 -12.97 -8.02 -9.43
N HIS A 128 -13.04 -8.28 -8.12
CA HIS A 128 -12.98 -9.62 -7.55
C HIS A 128 -14.22 -10.46 -7.87
N TYR A 129 -15.40 -9.83 -7.94
CA TYR A 129 -16.63 -10.50 -8.38
C TYR A 129 -16.51 -11.04 -9.80
N THR A 130 -15.84 -10.27 -10.68
CA THR A 130 -15.51 -10.67 -12.06
C THR A 130 -14.24 -11.51 -12.18
N ARG A 131 -13.79 -12.18 -11.11
CA ARG A 131 -12.63 -13.09 -11.13
C ARG A 131 -11.30 -12.43 -11.55
N GLU A 132 -11.15 -11.15 -11.27
CA GLU A 132 -9.91 -10.40 -11.52
C GLU A 132 -9.47 -10.37 -13.01
N VAL A 133 -10.43 -10.29 -13.95
CA VAL A 133 -10.12 -10.25 -15.39
C VAL A 133 -9.25 -9.01 -15.72
N PRO A 134 -8.12 -9.17 -16.44
CA PRO A 134 -7.30 -8.03 -16.85
C PRO A 134 -8.08 -7.07 -17.76
N GLY A 135 -7.92 -5.76 -17.53
CA GLY A 135 -8.56 -4.74 -18.34
C GLY A 135 -8.57 -3.37 -17.68
N PRO A 136 -9.37 -2.42 -18.21
CA PRO A 136 -9.48 -1.06 -17.65
C PRO A 136 -9.92 -1.05 -16.19
N LEU A 137 -10.83 -1.94 -15.78
CA LEU A 137 -11.27 -2.06 -14.39
C LEU A 137 -10.10 -2.42 -13.47
N ALA A 138 -9.29 -3.41 -13.84
CA ALA A 138 -8.12 -3.83 -13.06
C ALA A 138 -7.08 -2.69 -12.93
N GLN A 139 -6.88 -1.91 -13.99
CA GLN A 139 -5.98 -0.76 -13.96
C GLN A 139 -6.51 0.35 -13.04
N PHE A 140 -7.82 0.61 -13.09
CA PHE A 140 -8.43 1.68 -12.32
C PHE A 140 -8.49 1.32 -10.83
N GLU A 141 -8.92 0.08 -10.51
CA GLU A 141 -8.88 -0.49 -9.17
C GLU A 141 -7.46 -0.43 -8.59
N GLY A 142 -6.47 -0.95 -9.31
CA GLY A 142 -5.10 -0.99 -8.84
C GLY A 142 -4.47 0.40 -8.68
N THR A 143 -4.92 1.38 -9.46
CA THR A 143 -4.51 2.79 -9.31
C THR A 143 -5.11 3.40 -8.03
N VAL A 144 -6.40 3.20 -7.80
CA VAL A 144 -7.09 3.69 -6.58
C VAL A 144 -6.53 3.01 -5.34
N ALA A 145 -6.21 1.71 -5.39
CA ALA A 145 -5.59 0.96 -4.29
C ALA A 145 -4.22 1.56 -3.92
N LYS A 146 -3.37 1.84 -4.93
CA LYS A 146 -2.07 2.51 -4.72
C LYS A 146 -2.25 3.93 -4.18
N ALA A 147 -3.24 4.68 -4.66
CA ALA A 147 -3.54 6.01 -4.16
C ALA A 147 -3.93 5.97 -2.66
N LEU A 148 -4.76 5.00 -2.25
CA LEU A 148 -5.11 4.81 -0.84
C LEU A 148 -3.89 4.41 0.00
N PHE A 149 -3.02 3.54 -0.53
CA PHE A 149 -1.78 3.18 0.16
C PHE A 149 -0.86 4.40 0.35
N ILE A 150 -0.68 5.22 -0.69
CA ILE A 150 0.10 6.46 -0.63
C ILE A 150 -0.53 7.46 0.36
N TYR A 151 -1.87 7.55 0.39
CA TYR A 151 -2.59 8.36 1.36
C TYR A 151 -2.27 7.94 2.80
N GLY A 152 -2.33 6.63 3.10
CA GLY A 152 -1.98 6.09 4.42
C GLY A 152 -0.52 6.37 4.79
N LEU A 153 0.41 6.23 3.85
CA LEU A 153 1.81 6.63 4.07
C LEU A 153 1.95 8.13 4.34
N ALA A 154 1.25 8.97 3.58
CA ALA A 154 1.30 10.42 3.79
C ALA A 154 0.78 10.80 5.19
N GLN A 155 -0.28 10.14 5.65
CA GLN A 155 -0.81 10.27 7.00
C GLN A 155 0.22 9.89 8.06
N LEU A 156 0.83 8.71 7.93
CA LEU A 156 1.85 8.20 8.86
C LEU A 156 3.11 9.09 8.94
N ILE A 157 3.52 9.69 7.82
CA ILE A 157 4.82 10.36 7.69
C ILE A 157 4.69 11.87 7.94
N PHE A 158 3.67 12.50 7.38
CA PHE A 158 3.55 13.95 7.33
C PHE A 158 2.44 14.50 8.22
N ASN A 159 1.46 13.67 8.59
CA ASN A 159 0.29 14.10 9.34
C ASN A 159 0.03 13.22 10.58
N ALA A 160 1.08 12.61 11.14
CA ALA A 160 0.97 11.83 12.36
C ALA A 160 0.58 12.75 13.54
N PRO A 161 -0.37 12.34 14.41
CA PRO A 161 -0.78 13.16 15.54
C PRO A 161 0.39 13.48 16.47
N ALA A 162 0.51 14.73 16.90
CA ALA A 162 1.60 15.17 17.79
C ALA A 162 1.64 14.41 19.13
N ASN A 163 0.47 13.90 19.55
CA ASN A 163 0.29 13.14 20.78
C ASN A 163 0.16 11.63 20.52
N ALA A 164 0.41 11.14 19.30
CA ALA A 164 0.37 9.72 18.99
C ALA A 164 1.33 8.96 19.91
N ASP A 165 0.81 7.92 20.56
CA ASP A 165 1.65 7.03 21.35
C ASP A 165 2.51 6.16 20.43
N PHE A 166 3.51 5.49 21.02
CA PHE A 166 4.38 4.60 20.25
C PHE A 166 3.60 3.43 19.64
N THR A 167 2.55 2.97 20.33
CA THR A 167 1.72 1.84 19.93
C THR A 167 0.99 2.07 18.61
N LEU A 168 0.32 3.22 18.46
CA LEU A 168 -0.38 3.60 17.23
C LEU A 168 0.60 3.58 16.06
N TYR A 169 1.74 4.26 16.22
CA TYR A 169 2.73 4.35 15.16
C TYR A 169 3.34 3.00 14.77
N ALA A 170 3.66 2.15 15.76
CA ALA A 170 4.17 0.81 15.49
C ALA A 170 3.12 -0.04 14.75
N THR A 171 1.85 0.12 15.10
CA THR A 171 0.73 -0.58 14.46
C THR A 171 0.54 -0.16 13.02
N GLU A 172 0.56 1.14 12.73
CA GLU A 172 0.45 1.66 11.36
C GLU A 172 1.64 1.25 10.48
N ILE A 173 2.87 1.29 11.01
CA ILE A 173 4.03 0.75 10.30
C ILE A 173 3.84 -0.74 10.00
N ALA A 174 3.39 -1.53 10.98
CA ALA A 174 3.18 -2.96 10.80
C ALA A 174 2.13 -3.22 9.71
N CYS A 175 1.07 -2.43 9.65
CA CYS A 175 0.07 -2.53 8.59
C CYS A 175 0.62 -2.14 7.22
N ALA A 176 1.37 -1.04 7.13
CA ALA A 176 2.01 -0.61 5.88
C ALA A 176 2.99 -1.68 5.36
N ALA A 177 3.85 -2.20 6.25
CA ALA A 177 4.80 -3.26 5.93
C ALA A 177 4.10 -4.58 5.56
N GLY A 178 3.03 -4.94 6.28
CA GLY A 178 2.23 -6.13 5.98
C GLY A 178 1.55 -6.06 4.61
N THR A 179 1.03 -4.88 4.25
CA THR A 179 0.41 -4.62 2.94
C THR A 179 1.42 -4.75 1.81
N VAL A 180 2.56 -4.04 1.91
CA VAL A 180 3.63 -4.11 0.90
C VAL A 180 4.22 -5.51 0.82
N GLY A 181 4.47 -6.14 1.97
CA GLY A 181 4.98 -7.51 2.04
C GLY A 181 4.06 -8.48 1.32
N THR A 182 2.76 -8.40 1.57
CA THR A 182 1.76 -9.24 0.89
C THR A 182 1.69 -8.94 -0.60
N PHE A 183 1.69 -7.67 -1.01
CA PHE A 183 1.71 -7.29 -2.43
C PHE A 183 2.92 -7.92 -3.13
N LEU A 184 4.12 -7.80 -2.56
CA LEU A 184 5.34 -8.35 -3.14
C LEU A 184 5.31 -9.89 -3.18
N ILE A 185 4.96 -10.54 -2.06
CA ILE A 185 4.91 -12.00 -1.97
C ILE A 185 3.94 -12.59 -2.98
N THR A 186 2.73 -12.02 -3.10
CA THR A 186 1.70 -12.53 -4.01
C THR A 186 2.01 -12.26 -5.48
N ASN A 187 2.84 -11.26 -5.80
CA ASN A 187 3.33 -11.02 -7.16
C ASN A 187 4.58 -11.85 -7.52
N ILE A 188 5.44 -12.18 -6.54
CA ILE A 188 6.60 -13.05 -6.74
C ILE A 188 6.17 -14.52 -6.80
N TRP A 189 5.22 -14.92 -5.96
CA TRP A 189 4.69 -16.28 -5.84
C TRP A 189 3.16 -16.28 -6.00
N PRO A 190 2.64 -16.23 -7.25
CA PRO A 190 1.20 -16.12 -7.52
C PRO A 190 0.34 -17.24 -6.94
N HIS A 191 0.89 -18.43 -6.70
CA HIS A 191 0.16 -19.53 -6.05
C HIS A 191 -0.25 -19.20 -4.60
N LEU A 192 0.38 -18.19 -3.98
CA LEU A 192 0.05 -17.69 -2.65
C LEU A 192 -1.07 -16.63 -2.68
N TYR A 193 -1.45 -16.13 -3.86
CA TYR A 193 -2.38 -15.02 -4.03
C TYR A 193 -3.71 -15.26 -3.30
N GLU A 194 -4.42 -16.36 -3.58
CA GLU A 194 -5.72 -16.64 -2.96
C GLU A 194 -5.67 -16.70 -1.43
N ARG A 195 -4.55 -17.18 -0.88
CA ARG A 195 -4.41 -17.39 0.55
C ARG A 195 -4.12 -16.09 1.29
N TYR A 196 -3.23 -15.26 0.74
CA TYR A 196 -2.72 -14.09 1.45
C TYR A 196 -3.33 -12.77 1.02
N HIS A 197 -3.87 -12.68 -0.20
CA HIS A 197 -4.49 -11.45 -0.70
C HIS A 197 -5.64 -10.96 0.19
N PRO A 198 -6.62 -11.81 0.58
CA PRO A 198 -7.74 -11.34 1.41
C PRO A 198 -7.27 -10.74 2.74
N LEU A 199 -6.27 -11.37 3.38
CA LEU A 199 -5.74 -10.90 4.65
C LEU A 199 -4.88 -9.65 4.48
N GLY A 200 -3.85 -9.72 3.64
CA GLY A 200 -2.83 -8.70 3.58
C GLY A 200 -3.16 -7.51 2.68
N LEU A 201 -4.14 -7.64 1.79
CA LEU A 201 -4.56 -6.57 0.87
C LEU A 201 -6.00 -6.10 1.08
N HIS A 202 -6.83 -6.80 1.86
CA HIS A 202 -8.14 -6.26 2.31
C HIS A 202 -8.17 -5.97 3.81
N ILE A 203 -7.95 -6.99 4.66
CA ILE A 203 -8.09 -6.84 6.12
C ILE A 203 -7.06 -5.86 6.69
N ILE A 204 -5.77 -6.07 6.40
CA ILE A 204 -4.70 -5.20 6.93
C ILE A 204 -4.90 -3.74 6.48
N PRO A 205 -5.13 -3.43 5.18
CA PRO A 205 -5.42 -2.06 4.75
C PRO A 205 -6.72 -1.48 5.34
N GLY A 206 -7.77 -2.30 5.49
CA GLY A 206 -9.02 -1.88 6.13
C GLY A 206 -8.79 -1.46 7.59
N PHE A 207 -8.06 -2.27 8.35
CA PHE A 207 -7.71 -1.99 9.73
C PHE A 207 -6.78 -0.77 9.87
N TRP A 208 -5.79 -0.65 8.98
CA TRP A 208 -4.95 0.54 8.94
C TRP A 208 -5.75 1.81 8.67
N SER A 209 -6.65 1.77 7.70
CA SER A 209 -7.49 2.90 7.37
C SER A 209 -8.42 3.29 8.52
N PHE A 210 -8.87 2.31 9.33
CA PHE A 210 -9.64 2.59 10.54
C PHE A 210 -8.83 3.39 11.57
N PHE A 211 -7.54 3.07 11.76
CA PHE A 211 -6.67 3.88 12.62
C PHE A 211 -6.48 5.29 12.07
N VAL A 212 -6.22 5.41 10.76
CA VAL A 212 -6.11 6.72 10.12
C VAL A 212 -7.38 7.54 10.35
N ALA A 213 -8.55 6.95 10.10
CA ALA A 213 -9.84 7.61 10.32
C ALA A 213 -10.10 8.00 11.79
N SER A 214 -9.60 7.21 12.74
CA SER A 214 -9.86 7.41 14.18
C SER A 214 -8.91 8.41 14.83
N TYR A 215 -7.68 8.51 14.33
CA TYR A 215 -6.61 9.24 15.01
C TYR A 215 -6.03 10.39 14.21
N HIS A 216 -6.20 10.42 12.88
CA HIS A 216 -5.64 11.45 12.01
C HIS A 216 -6.68 12.51 11.63
N SER A 217 -6.21 13.54 10.94
CA SER A 217 -7.06 14.57 10.33
C SER A 217 -6.98 14.47 8.81
N SER A 218 -7.96 15.07 8.12
CA SER A 218 -7.98 15.10 6.65
C SER A 218 -6.70 15.74 6.08
N LEU A 219 -6.16 15.16 5.00
CA LEU A 219 -5.07 15.78 4.24
C LEU A 219 -5.60 16.89 3.34
N CYS A 220 -6.82 16.70 2.81
CA CYS A 220 -7.52 17.72 2.05
C CYS A 220 -8.27 18.66 3.00
N ARG A 221 -7.63 19.78 3.36
CA ARG A 221 -8.36 20.88 3.98
C ARG A 221 -9.24 21.53 2.93
N PHE A 222 -10.50 21.10 2.83
CA PHE A 222 -11.50 21.92 2.16
C PHE A 222 -11.67 23.18 3.01
N PRO A 223 -11.44 24.39 2.46
CA PRO A 223 -11.89 25.59 3.14
C PRO A 223 -13.38 25.41 3.39
N SER A 224 -13.80 25.64 4.62
CA SER A 224 -15.18 25.50 5.06
C SER A 224 -16.08 26.34 4.15
N LEU A 225 -16.66 25.73 3.13
CA LEU A 225 -17.69 26.33 2.26
C LEU A 225 -19.06 26.38 2.96
N ILE A 226 -19.07 26.19 4.28
CA ILE A 226 -20.26 26.21 5.12
C ILE A 226 -19.88 27.08 6.32
N ASN A 227 -20.13 28.38 6.19
CA ASN A 227 -20.52 29.26 7.29
C ASN A 227 -22.04 29.31 7.30
#